data_AF-A0A0A9WH56-F1
#
_entry.id   AF-A0A0A9WH56-F1
#
_cell.length_a   1.000
_cell.length_b   1.000
_cell.length_c   1.000
_cell.angle_alpha   90.00
_cell.angle_beta   90.00
_cell.angle_gamma   90.00
#
_symmetry.space_group_name_H-M   'P 1'
#
loop_
_entity.id
_entity.type
_entity.pdbx_description
1 polymer ?
#
loop_
_entity_poly.entity_id
_entity_poly.type
_entity_poly.pdbx_seq_one_letter_code
_entity_poly.pdbx_strand_id
1 'polypeptide(L)'
;MEENPDWNESNVFEILPESYKAHLTSFRPYLRGYNAILRLNITNKIEAEDWLKDFSEKSLTSYRVDRTFPENTPKVLFKKEYRCLHNSKPGAQKIKGPNAKNNACRAKLTITIKQRGMKRSKDKYLKDFPCEVILRYIHNHPIDGKGALKQKRPGKEVEEDALELFSKGHSPTSAYEKFKDNLKEQHGDEYEQIVEDTSQCPTQQWFYSLYYNTYKRKHLDTSDTLDDADGGETNDKDDPDDDSNSLTE
;
A
#
# COMPACT_ATOMS: atom_id res chain seq x y z
N MET A 1 2.29 0.87 -34.01
CA MET A 1 1.85 1.44 -32.72
C MET A 1 1.95 2.93 -32.91
N GLU A 2 0.83 3.61 -33.09
CA GLU A 2 0.80 5.01 -33.53
C GLU A 2 1.20 5.95 -32.39
N GLU A 3 2.06 6.90 -32.70
CA GLU A 3 2.52 7.96 -31.80
C GLU A 3 1.47 9.08 -31.79
N ASN A 4 1.18 9.65 -30.62
CA ASN A 4 0.32 10.82 -30.49
C ASN A 4 1.21 12.05 -30.24
N PRO A 5 1.17 13.07 -31.10
CA PRO A 5 1.99 14.27 -30.98
C PRO A 5 1.66 15.17 -29.78
N ASP A 6 0.51 14.97 -29.13
CA ASP A 6 0.09 15.83 -28.00
C ASP A 6 0.85 15.52 -26.71
N TRP A 7 1.39 14.30 -26.56
CA TRP A 7 2.21 13.93 -25.41
C TRP A 7 3.66 14.34 -25.63
N ASN A 8 4.17 15.19 -24.75
CA ASN A 8 5.54 15.65 -24.74
C ASN A 8 6.18 15.50 -23.35
N GLU A 9 7.46 15.87 -23.24
CA GLU A 9 8.23 15.74 -22.00
C GLU A 9 7.65 16.56 -20.84
N SER A 10 7.02 17.71 -21.12
CA SER A 10 6.44 18.58 -20.08
C SER A 10 5.31 17.88 -19.33
N ASN A 11 4.51 17.04 -20.02
CA ASN A 11 3.46 16.26 -19.38
C ASN A 11 4.00 15.32 -18.29
N VAL A 12 5.25 14.86 -18.42
CA VAL A 12 5.88 14.06 -17.37
C VAL A 12 6.04 14.91 -16.11
N PHE A 13 6.58 16.12 -16.23
CA PHE A 13 6.86 16.99 -15.09
C PHE A 13 5.61 17.55 -14.42
N GLU A 14 4.51 17.74 -15.16
CA GLU A 14 3.21 18.17 -14.61
C GLU A 14 2.67 17.23 -13.53
N ILE A 15 2.92 15.92 -13.66
CA ILE A 15 2.43 14.92 -12.71
C ILE A 15 3.48 14.51 -11.66
N LEU A 16 4.69 15.10 -11.69
CA LEU A 16 5.75 14.79 -10.72
C LEU A 16 5.63 15.66 -9.47
N PRO A 17 5.84 15.08 -8.27
CA PRO A 17 5.95 15.84 -7.05
C PRO A 17 7.09 16.87 -7.14
N GLU A 18 6.83 18.10 -6.68
CA GLU A 18 7.80 19.21 -6.73
C GLU A 18 8.91 19.08 -5.68
N SER A 19 8.69 18.27 -4.66
CA SER A 19 9.61 18.00 -3.55
C SER A 19 10.89 17.26 -3.97
N TYR A 20 10.96 16.72 -5.19
CA TYR A 20 12.07 15.88 -5.64
C TYR A 20 12.69 16.39 -6.94
N LYS A 21 14.03 16.37 -7.01
CA LYS A 21 14.75 16.72 -8.23
C LYS A 21 14.73 15.53 -9.19
N ALA A 22 14.25 15.77 -10.41
CA ALA A 22 14.10 14.75 -11.43
C ALA A 22 14.85 15.10 -12.71
N HIS A 23 15.47 14.08 -13.32
CA HIS A 23 15.98 14.14 -14.69
C HIS A 23 15.25 13.13 -15.57
N LEU A 24 14.66 13.60 -16.65
CA LEU A 24 14.13 12.75 -17.71
C LEU A 24 15.29 12.25 -18.58
N THR A 25 15.39 10.94 -18.72
CA THR A 25 16.48 10.28 -19.48
C THR A 25 16.00 9.59 -20.75
N SER A 26 14.72 9.24 -20.79
CA SER A 26 14.08 8.66 -21.96
C SER A 26 12.59 8.99 -21.90
N PHE A 27 12.03 9.36 -23.04
CA PHE A 27 10.61 9.61 -23.22
C PHE A 27 10.15 8.94 -24.52
N ARG A 28 8.95 8.36 -24.49
CA ARG A 28 8.30 7.83 -25.69
C ARG A 28 6.79 8.02 -25.60
N PRO A 29 6.18 8.82 -26.48
CA PRO A 29 4.74 9.02 -26.50
C PRO A 29 4.02 7.82 -27.13
N TYR A 30 2.75 7.65 -26.78
CA TYR A 30 1.80 6.69 -27.33
C TYR A 30 0.41 7.33 -27.39
N LEU A 31 -0.51 6.71 -28.13
CA LEU A 31 -1.88 7.22 -28.28
C LEU A 31 -2.60 7.60 -26.98
N ARG A 32 -2.39 6.81 -25.91
CA ARG A 32 -3.10 6.94 -24.62
C ARG A 32 -2.14 7.18 -23.44
N GLY A 33 -1.02 7.85 -23.69
CA GLY A 33 -0.04 8.21 -22.67
C GLY A 33 1.40 8.00 -23.12
N TYR A 34 2.31 7.66 -22.23
CA TYR A 34 3.75 7.63 -22.54
C TYR A 34 4.53 6.61 -21.70
N ASN A 35 5.74 6.30 -22.16
CA ASN A 35 6.78 5.73 -21.32
C ASN A 35 7.80 6.81 -20.99
N ALA A 36 8.27 6.83 -19.75
CA ALA A 36 9.35 7.71 -19.30
C ALA A 36 10.33 6.96 -18.40
N ILE A 37 11.60 7.33 -18.46
CA ILE A 37 12.62 6.90 -17.49
C ILE A 37 13.16 8.14 -16.79
N LEU A 38 12.97 8.19 -15.48
CA LEU A 38 13.36 9.29 -14.62
C LEU A 38 14.53 8.87 -13.72
N ARG A 39 15.39 9.84 -13.39
CA ARG A 39 16.43 9.71 -12.38
C ARG A 39 16.13 10.70 -11.26
N LEU A 40 16.01 10.19 -10.04
CA LEU A 40 15.59 10.96 -8.86
C LEU A 40 16.69 10.98 -7.80
N ASN A 41 16.76 12.05 -7.02
CA ASN A 41 17.68 12.21 -5.89
C ASN A 41 17.20 11.46 -4.62
N ILE A 42 16.56 10.31 -4.81
CA ILE A 42 16.06 9.44 -3.75
C ILE A 42 17.10 8.38 -3.43
N THR A 43 17.38 8.16 -2.15
CA THR A 43 18.53 7.33 -1.73
C THR A 43 18.15 6.12 -0.89
N ASN A 44 16.94 6.10 -0.34
CA ASN A 44 16.49 5.03 0.55
C ASN A 44 15.03 4.65 0.28
N LYS A 45 14.62 3.54 0.89
CA LYS A 45 13.29 2.95 0.71
C LYS A 45 12.16 3.86 1.19
N ILE A 46 12.35 4.55 2.31
CA ILE A 46 11.33 5.41 2.93
C ILE A 46 10.99 6.54 1.96
N GLU A 47 12.01 7.27 1.49
CA GLU A 47 11.85 8.34 0.50
C GLU A 47 11.20 7.85 -0.81
N ALA A 48 11.48 6.61 -1.24
CA ALA A 48 10.86 6.03 -2.44
C ALA A 48 9.39 5.69 -2.24
N GLU A 49 8.99 5.29 -1.04
CA GLU A 49 7.60 5.03 -0.68
C GLU A 49 6.83 6.34 -0.51
N ASP A 50 7.43 7.37 0.08
CA ASP A 50 6.88 8.73 0.17
C ASP A 50 6.72 9.35 -1.22
N TRP A 51 7.74 9.27 -2.08
CA TRP A 51 7.63 9.75 -3.46
C TRP A 51 6.51 9.08 -4.23
N LEU A 52 6.30 7.77 -4.04
CA LEU A 52 5.20 7.05 -4.69
C LEU A 52 3.84 7.56 -4.22
N LYS A 53 3.70 7.90 -2.93
CA LYS A 53 2.48 8.48 -2.36
C LYS A 53 2.20 9.83 -3.00
N ASP A 54 3.17 10.74 -2.95
CA ASP A 54 3.03 12.09 -3.51
C ASP A 54 2.76 12.03 -5.03
N PHE A 55 3.44 11.13 -5.74
CA PHE A 55 3.22 10.91 -7.17
C PHE A 55 1.80 10.40 -7.44
N SER A 56 1.31 9.46 -6.64
CA SER A 56 -0.04 8.90 -6.77
C SER A 56 -1.11 9.97 -6.55
N GLU A 57 -0.90 10.85 -5.57
CA GLU A 57 -1.78 11.98 -5.28
C GLU A 57 -1.78 12.99 -6.44
N LYS A 58 -0.61 13.45 -6.88
CA LYS A 58 -0.49 14.47 -7.94
C LYS A 58 -0.95 13.96 -9.31
N SER A 59 -0.66 12.70 -9.64
CA SER A 59 -1.07 12.10 -10.92
C SER A 59 -2.50 11.53 -10.91
N LEU A 60 -3.19 11.56 -9.76
CA LEU A 60 -4.48 10.91 -9.56
C LEU A 60 -4.49 9.42 -9.92
N THR A 61 -3.34 8.75 -9.79
CA THR A 61 -3.22 7.33 -10.08
C THR A 61 -2.96 6.53 -8.81
N SER A 62 -3.41 5.27 -8.80
CA SER A 62 -3.19 4.37 -7.67
C SER A 62 -2.51 3.09 -8.15
N TYR A 63 -1.45 2.72 -7.44
CA TYR A 63 -0.64 1.55 -7.76
C TYR A 63 -0.69 0.48 -6.66
N ARG A 64 -0.57 -0.78 -7.07
CA ARG A 64 -0.40 -1.95 -6.19
C ARG A 64 0.93 -2.62 -6.48
N VAL A 65 1.54 -3.17 -5.45
CA VAL A 65 2.77 -3.97 -5.59
C VAL A 65 2.50 -5.15 -6.53
N ASP A 66 3.28 -5.24 -7.60
CA ASP A 66 3.26 -6.31 -8.59
C ASP A 66 4.35 -7.34 -8.34
N ARG A 67 5.56 -6.88 -7.99
CA ARG A 67 6.69 -7.74 -7.68
C ARG A 67 7.62 -7.05 -6.70
N THR A 68 8.12 -7.81 -5.75
CA THR A 68 9.21 -7.43 -4.85
C THR A 68 10.50 -8.13 -5.28
N PHE A 69 11.63 -7.54 -4.90
CA PHE A 69 12.95 -8.07 -5.20
C PHE A 69 13.79 -8.08 -3.92
N PRO A 70 14.84 -8.91 -3.83
CA PRO A 70 15.79 -8.85 -2.73
C PRO A 70 16.35 -7.44 -2.55
N GLU A 71 16.27 -6.93 -1.32
CA GLU A 71 16.79 -5.61 -0.92
C GLU A 71 18.27 -5.74 -0.49
N ASN A 72 19.00 -4.61 -0.47
CA ASN A 72 20.38 -4.51 0.03
C ASN A 72 21.40 -5.45 -0.63
N THR A 73 21.25 -5.69 -1.93
CA THR A 73 22.25 -6.40 -2.73
C THR A 73 23.43 -5.48 -3.06
N PRO A 74 24.60 -6.01 -3.45
CA PRO A 74 25.75 -5.18 -3.85
C PRO A 74 25.50 -4.18 -5.00
N LYS A 75 24.39 -4.35 -5.76
CA LYS A 75 24.03 -3.49 -6.90
C LYS A 75 22.77 -2.66 -6.67
N VAL A 76 21.85 -3.16 -5.84
CA VAL A 76 20.49 -2.62 -5.67
C VAL A 76 20.16 -2.58 -4.19
N LEU A 77 19.87 -1.38 -3.69
CA LEU A 77 19.39 -1.16 -2.33
C LEU A 77 17.90 -1.51 -2.22
N PHE A 78 17.11 -1.03 -3.19
CA PHE A 78 15.68 -1.22 -3.21
C PHE A 78 15.18 -1.39 -4.64
N LYS A 79 14.29 -2.36 -4.87
CA LYS A 79 13.55 -2.45 -6.13
C LYS A 79 12.15 -2.98 -5.87
N LYS A 80 11.16 -2.29 -6.43
CA LYS A 80 9.75 -2.74 -6.40
C LYS A 80 9.07 -2.39 -7.72
N GLU A 81 8.31 -3.34 -8.24
CA GLU A 81 7.45 -3.14 -9.40
C GLU A 81 6.01 -2.99 -8.93
N TYR A 82 5.30 -2.07 -9.57
CA TYR A 82 3.93 -1.75 -9.29
C TYR A 82 3.10 -1.81 -10.57
N ARG A 83 1.82 -2.14 -10.39
CA ARG A 83 0.79 -2.13 -11.43
C ARG A 83 -0.34 -1.21 -11.02
N CYS A 84 -1.05 -0.66 -11.99
CA CYS A 84 -2.26 0.09 -11.71
C CYS A 84 -3.27 -0.74 -10.90
N LEU A 85 -4.00 -0.08 -10.01
CA LEU A 85 -5.09 -0.64 -9.23
C LEU A 85 -6.13 -1.39 -10.10
N HIS A 86 -6.45 -0.83 -11.27
CA HIS A 86 -7.39 -1.40 -12.24
C HIS A 86 -6.80 -2.58 -13.04
N ASN A 87 -5.61 -3.07 -12.67
CA ASN A 87 -5.07 -4.35 -13.10
C ASN A 87 -5.15 -5.35 -11.93
N SER A 88 -6.35 -5.89 -11.74
CA SER A 88 -6.60 -6.90 -10.71
C SER A 88 -6.22 -8.27 -11.26
N LYS A 89 -5.24 -8.94 -10.66
CA LYS A 89 -4.98 -10.36 -10.94
C LYS A 89 -6.05 -11.20 -10.23
N PRO A 90 -6.63 -12.23 -10.88
CA PRO A 90 -7.47 -13.18 -10.17
C PRO A 90 -6.64 -13.81 -9.04
N GLY A 91 -7.24 -13.95 -7.85
CA GLY A 91 -6.60 -14.68 -6.76
C GLY A 91 -6.32 -16.13 -7.17
N ALA A 92 -5.42 -16.81 -6.46
CA ALA A 92 -5.15 -18.24 -6.66
C ALA A 92 -6.39 -19.13 -6.47
N GLN A 93 -7.40 -18.61 -5.76
CA GLN A 93 -8.71 -19.21 -5.60
C GLN A 93 -9.57 -18.96 -6.85
N LYS A 94 -10.21 -20.02 -7.38
CA LYS A 94 -11.02 -20.03 -8.62
C LYS A 94 -12.17 -19.01 -8.56
N ILE A 95 -11.92 -17.75 -8.94
CA ILE A 95 -12.98 -16.74 -9.09
C ILE A 95 -13.72 -16.99 -10.42
N LYS A 96 -15.04 -17.19 -10.32
CA LYS A 96 -15.97 -17.49 -11.42
C LYS A 96 -16.30 -16.26 -12.30
N GLY A 97 -15.30 -15.48 -12.73
CA GLY A 97 -15.50 -14.43 -13.73
C GLY A 97 -14.62 -13.18 -13.58
N PRO A 98 -14.57 -12.32 -14.61
CA PRO A 98 -13.83 -11.07 -14.58
C PRO A 98 -14.45 -10.11 -13.55
N ASN A 99 -13.62 -9.60 -12.63
CA ASN A 99 -14.01 -8.54 -11.70
C ASN A 99 -14.34 -7.27 -12.50
N ALA A 100 -15.52 -6.69 -12.31
CA ALA A 100 -15.97 -5.47 -12.99
C ALA A 100 -15.03 -4.27 -12.82
N LYS A 101 -14.18 -4.27 -11.78
CA LYS A 101 -13.17 -3.24 -11.51
C LYS A 101 -11.83 -3.48 -12.21
N ASN A 102 -11.68 -4.61 -12.91
CA ASN A 102 -10.46 -4.98 -13.62
C ASN A 102 -10.53 -4.58 -15.09
N ASN A 103 -9.78 -3.55 -15.45
CA ASN A 103 -9.70 -3.07 -16.82
C ASN A 103 -8.49 -3.67 -17.55
N ALA A 104 -7.77 -4.61 -16.94
CA ALA A 104 -6.50 -5.14 -17.46
C ALA A 104 -5.51 -4.01 -17.84
N CYS A 105 -5.50 -2.95 -17.03
CA CYS A 105 -4.74 -1.74 -17.29
C CYS A 105 -3.24 -2.05 -17.44
N ARG A 106 -2.61 -1.49 -18.47
CA ARG A 106 -1.19 -1.74 -18.81
C ARG A 106 -0.23 -0.80 -18.11
N ALA A 107 -0.74 0.17 -17.35
CA ALA A 107 0.08 1.09 -16.59
C ALA A 107 0.90 0.36 -15.52
N LYS A 108 2.19 0.68 -15.50
CA LYS A 108 3.21 0.07 -14.63
C LYS A 108 4.21 1.11 -14.19
N LEU A 109 4.76 0.88 -13.02
CA LEU A 109 5.78 1.72 -12.42
C LEU A 109 6.83 0.83 -11.78
N THR A 110 8.10 1.09 -12.04
CA THR A 110 9.20 0.38 -11.39
C THR A 110 10.09 1.40 -10.72
N ILE A 111 10.34 1.24 -9.43
CA ILE A 111 11.27 2.06 -8.67
C ILE A 111 12.49 1.20 -8.34
N THR A 112 13.68 1.68 -8.70
CA THR A 112 14.96 0.99 -8.42
C THR A 112 15.98 1.97 -7.86
N ILE A 113 16.40 1.77 -6.61
CA ILE A 113 17.51 2.49 -6.00
C ILE A 113 18.77 1.65 -6.14
N LYS A 114 19.72 2.15 -6.94
CA LYS A 114 21.00 1.48 -7.19
C LYS A 114 22.02 1.86 -6.10
N GLN A 115 22.96 0.94 -5.82
CA GLN A 115 24.04 1.19 -4.87
C GLN A 115 24.99 2.28 -5.40
N ARG A 116 25.32 3.26 -4.56
CA ARG A 116 26.27 4.32 -4.91
C ARG A 116 27.70 3.79 -4.90
N GLY A 117 28.59 4.37 -5.70
CA GLY A 117 30.02 4.03 -5.68
C GLY A 117 30.40 2.72 -6.41
N MET A 118 29.54 2.21 -7.31
CA MET A 118 29.89 1.08 -8.16
C MET A 118 31.05 1.43 -9.11
N LYS A 119 32.26 0.92 -8.83
CA LYS A 119 33.52 1.25 -9.56
C LYS A 119 33.46 1.05 -11.08
N ARG A 120 32.64 0.12 -11.57
CA ARG A 120 32.51 -0.21 -13.01
C ARG A 120 31.25 0.37 -13.66
N SER A 121 30.50 1.22 -12.96
CA SER A 121 29.29 1.80 -13.52
C SER A 121 29.62 2.88 -14.55
N LYS A 122 29.00 2.80 -15.73
CA LYS A 122 29.02 3.86 -16.76
C LYS A 122 27.88 4.87 -16.60
N ASP A 123 27.05 4.69 -15.56
CA ASP A 123 25.85 5.48 -15.32
C ASP A 123 26.21 6.83 -14.70
N LYS A 124 26.21 7.89 -15.52
CA LYS A 124 26.57 9.26 -15.11
C LYS A 124 25.71 9.84 -13.99
N TYR A 125 24.48 9.35 -13.85
CA TYR A 125 23.53 9.85 -12.85
C TYR A 125 23.68 9.16 -11.49
N LEU A 126 24.37 8.03 -11.41
CA LEU A 126 24.38 7.17 -10.21
C LEU A 126 24.87 7.88 -8.94
N LYS A 127 25.74 8.88 -9.08
CA LYS A 127 26.33 9.60 -7.94
C LYS A 127 25.29 10.46 -7.22
N ASP A 128 24.50 11.21 -7.98
CA ASP A 128 23.61 12.27 -7.46
C ASP A 128 22.13 11.90 -7.57
N PHE A 129 21.76 11.04 -8.53
CA PHE A 129 20.41 10.55 -8.80
C PHE A 129 20.38 9.02 -8.89
N PRO A 130 20.65 8.30 -7.79
CA PRO A 130 20.80 6.84 -7.79
C PRO A 130 19.48 6.10 -8.04
N CYS A 131 18.33 6.75 -7.80
CA CYS A 131 17.02 6.17 -8.04
C CYS A 131 16.62 6.28 -9.52
N GLU A 132 16.26 5.15 -10.12
CA GLU A 132 15.67 5.04 -11.44
C GLU A 132 14.18 4.72 -11.31
N VAL A 133 13.34 5.53 -11.94
CA VAL A 133 11.91 5.27 -12.07
C VAL A 133 11.60 4.99 -13.53
N ILE A 134 11.11 3.79 -13.81
CA ILE A 134 10.59 3.42 -15.12
C ILE A 134 9.08 3.53 -15.05
N LEU A 135 8.54 4.52 -15.75
CA LEU A 135 7.13 4.85 -15.78
C LEU A 135 6.53 4.41 -17.12
N ARG A 136 5.52 3.55 -17.07
CA ARG A 136 4.63 3.24 -18.19
C ARG A 136 3.26 3.83 -17.86
N TYR A 137 3.06 5.09 -18.23
CA TYR A 137 1.85 5.85 -17.98
C TYR A 137 0.87 5.68 -19.12
N ILE A 138 0.31 4.48 -19.27
CA ILE A 138 -0.61 4.13 -20.35
C ILE A 138 -1.86 3.50 -19.75
N HIS A 139 -2.89 4.32 -19.57
CA HIS A 139 -4.15 3.93 -18.97
C HIS A 139 -5.23 3.69 -20.03
N ASN A 140 -6.10 2.71 -19.78
CA ASN A 140 -7.26 2.41 -20.62
C ASN A 140 -8.59 2.65 -19.88
N HIS A 141 -8.52 3.43 -18.80
CA HIS A 141 -9.62 3.86 -17.98
C HIS A 141 -9.39 5.32 -17.58
N PRO A 142 -10.44 6.08 -17.24
CA PRO A 142 -10.29 7.43 -16.68
C PRO A 142 -9.48 7.39 -15.38
N ILE A 143 -8.64 8.39 -15.16
CA ILE A 143 -7.84 8.57 -13.93
C ILE A 143 -8.48 9.62 -13.00
N ASP A 144 -9.25 10.54 -13.55
CA ASP A 144 -9.89 11.70 -12.92
C ASP A 144 -11.43 11.60 -12.86
N GLY A 145 -12.03 10.51 -13.35
CA GLY A 145 -13.48 10.33 -13.34
C GLY A 145 -14.04 9.89 -11.98
N LYS A 146 -15.34 10.14 -11.73
CA LYS A 146 -16.07 9.71 -10.51
C LYS A 146 -15.88 8.21 -10.18
N GLY A 147 -15.78 7.36 -11.19
CA GLY A 147 -15.54 5.93 -11.03
C GLY A 147 -14.12 5.59 -10.55
N ALA A 148 -13.14 6.44 -10.83
CA ALA A 148 -11.76 6.32 -10.35
C ALA A 148 -11.63 6.78 -8.90
N LEU A 149 -12.29 7.90 -8.54
CA LEU A 149 -12.33 8.43 -7.17
C LEU A 149 -12.82 7.38 -6.16
N LYS A 150 -13.88 6.63 -6.51
CA LYS A 150 -14.45 5.55 -5.68
C LYS A 150 -13.55 4.32 -5.49
N GLN A 151 -12.42 4.26 -6.18
CA GLN A 151 -11.49 3.14 -6.10
C GLN A 151 -10.17 3.55 -5.47
N LYS A 152 -9.93 4.84 -5.23
CA LYS A 152 -8.71 5.32 -4.57
C LYS A 152 -8.58 4.69 -3.19
N ARG A 153 -7.32 4.49 -2.79
CA ARG A 153 -7.02 4.02 -1.44
C ARG A 153 -7.19 5.17 -0.44
N PRO A 154 -7.74 4.89 0.75
CA PRO A 154 -7.73 5.84 1.87
C PRO A 154 -6.32 6.38 2.11
N GLY A 155 -6.24 7.69 2.38
CA GLY A 155 -5.01 8.37 2.75
C GLY A 155 -4.51 7.92 4.12
N LYS A 156 -3.25 8.25 4.43
CA LYS A 156 -2.64 7.90 5.72
C LYS A 156 -3.31 8.61 6.90
N GLU A 157 -3.66 9.88 6.72
CA GLU A 157 -4.38 10.68 7.73
C GLU A 157 -5.72 10.04 8.08
N VAL A 158 -6.49 9.64 7.06
CA VAL A 158 -7.76 8.90 7.23
C VAL A 158 -7.57 7.56 7.94
N GLU A 159 -6.46 6.86 7.67
CA GLU A 159 -6.11 5.64 8.41
C GLU A 159 -5.77 5.92 9.88
N GLU A 160 -5.02 6.98 10.14
CA GLU A 160 -4.65 7.41 11.50
C GLU A 160 -5.89 7.82 12.31
N ASP A 161 -6.79 8.63 11.74
CA ASP A 161 -8.05 9.04 12.36
C ASP A 161 -8.94 7.82 12.68
N ALA A 162 -9.05 6.88 11.74
CA ALA A 162 -9.83 5.66 11.94
C ALA A 162 -9.23 4.79 13.07
N LEU A 163 -7.90 4.66 13.13
CA LEU A 163 -7.21 3.93 14.19
C LEU A 163 -7.38 4.61 15.56
N GLU A 164 -7.40 5.95 15.60
CA GLU A 164 -7.66 6.71 16.82
C GLU A 164 -9.10 6.50 17.33
N LEU A 165 -10.09 6.42 16.44
CA LEU A 165 -11.46 6.09 16.84
C LEU A 165 -11.54 4.68 17.44
N PHE A 166 -10.81 3.72 16.88
CA PHE A 166 -10.75 2.37 17.45
C PHE A 166 -10.07 2.34 18.81
N SER A 167 -9.00 3.11 19.02
CA SER A 167 -8.33 3.20 20.33
C SER A 167 -9.22 3.81 21.41
N LYS A 168 -10.18 4.66 21.03
CA LYS A 168 -11.24 5.19 21.90
C LYS A 168 -12.39 4.20 22.15
N GLY A 169 -12.30 2.97 21.67
CA GLY A 169 -13.29 1.92 21.90
C GLY A 169 -14.44 1.89 20.89
N HIS A 170 -14.36 2.64 19.78
CA HIS A 170 -15.38 2.56 18.75
C HIS A 170 -15.33 1.23 17.99
N SER A 171 -16.50 0.67 17.73
CA SER A 171 -16.68 -0.44 16.79
C SER A 171 -16.48 0.05 15.35
N PRO A 172 -16.25 -0.85 14.37
CA PRO A 172 -16.15 -0.45 12.95
C PRO A 172 -17.31 0.40 12.45
N THR A 173 -18.54 0.10 12.86
CA THR A 173 -19.74 0.86 12.47
C THR A 173 -19.79 2.22 13.14
N SER A 174 -19.62 2.28 14.46
CA SER A 174 -19.68 3.56 15.19
C SER A 174 -18.50 4.47 14.87
N ALA A 175 -17.33 3.92 14.54
CA ALA A 175 -16.18 4.68 14.04
C ALA A 175 -16.47 5.28 12.67
N TYR A 176 -17.07 4.51 11.74
CA TYR A 176 -17.43 5.01 10.41
C TYR A 176 -18.45 6.17 10.48
N GLU A 177 -19.48 6.03 11.31
CA GLU A 177 -20.47 7.09 11.52
C GLU A 177 -19.82 8.34 12.12
N LYS A 178 -19.03 8.17 13.20
CA LYS A 178 -18.34 9.28 13.84
C LYS A 178 -17.35 9.97 12.91
N PHE A 179 -16.64 9.21 12.08
CA PHE A 179 -15.73 9.74 11.08
C PHE A 179 -16.47 10.60 10.03
N LYS A 180 -17.63 10.13 9.57
CA LYS A 180 -18.47 10.91 8.65
C LYS A 180 -19.00 12.20 9.27
N ASP A 181 -19.40 12.14 10.54
CA ASP A 181 -19.86 13.33 11.27
C ASP A 181 -18.73 14.35 11.41
N ASN A 182 -17.53 13.91 11.79
CA ASN A 182 -16.35 14.76 11.87
C ASN A 182 -16.01 15.39 10.51
N LEU A 183 -16.05 14.62 9.41
CA LEU A 183 -15.84 15.15 8.06
C LEU A 183 -16.87 16.21 7.67
N LYS A 184 -18.14 16.02 8.06
CA LYS A 184 -19.21 16.98 7.79
C LYS A 184 -19.01 18.27 8.58
N GLU A 185 -18.61 18.16 9.85
CA GLU A 185 -18.28 19.32 10.68
C GLU A 185 -17.07 20.10 10.15
N GLN A 186 -16.06 19.40 9.63
CA GLN A 186 -14.84 20.02 9.10
C GLN A 186 -15.05 20.74 7.76
N HIS A 187 -15.83 20.14 6.85
CA HIS A 187 -15.91 20.61 5.46
C HIS A 187 -17.23 21.29 5.08
N GLY A 188 -18.25 21.25 5.95
CA GLY A 188 -19.51 21.97 5.74
C GLY A 188 -20.12 21.69 4.36
N ASP A 189 -20.19 22.74 3.53
CA ASP A 189 -20.78 22.70 2.20
C ASP A 189 -19.98 21.87 1.18
N GLU A 190 -18.67 21.67 1.39
CA GLU A 190 -17.81 20.85 0.53
C GLU A 190 -17.93 19.35 0.80
N TYR A 191 -18.66 18.97 1.87
CA TYR A 191 -18.81 17.58 2.30
C TYR A 191 -19.30 16.65 1.19
N GLU A 192 -20.26 17.09 0.36
CA GLU A 192 -20.82 16.27 -0.71
C GLU A 192 -19.78 15.86 -1.76
N GLN A 193 -18.77 16.69 -2.00
CA GLN A 193 -17.69 16.38 -2.95
C GLN A 193 -16.68 15.41 -2.35
N ILE A 194 -16.40 15.57 -1.05
CA ILE A 194 -15.42 14.76 -0.31
C ILE A 194 -15.91 13.32 -0.13
N VAL A 195 -17.21 13.12 0.10
CA VAL A 195 -17.77 11.77 0.23
C VAL A 195 -17.73 10.95 -1.06
N GLU A 196 -17.56 11.59 -2.22
CA GLU A 196 -17.36 10.88 -3.49
C GLU A 196 -15.94 10.32 -3.64
N ASP A 197 -14.95 10.88 -2.95
CA ASP A 197 -13.56 10.43 -2.97
C ASP A 197 -13.27 9.41 -1.85
N THR A 198 -13.04 8.15 -2.21
CA THR A 198 -12.75 7.11 -1.22
C THR A 198 -11.36 7.24 -0.59
N SER A 199 -10.47 8.10 -1.10
CA SER A 199 -9.24 8.43 -0.39
C SER A 199 -9.50 9.25 0.86
N GLN A 200 -10.55 10.08 0.85
CA GLN A 200 -10.94 10.96 1.96
C GLN A 200 -12.07 10.37 2.80
N CYS A 201 -13.08 9.77 2.17
CA CYS A 201 -14.21 9.13 2.84
C CYS A 201 -14.29 7.64 2.47
N PRO A 202 -13.60 6.75 3.21
CA PRO A 202 -13.61 5.33 2.95
C PRO A 202 -14.99 4.71 3.13
N THR A 203 -15.20 3.55 2.51
CA THR A 203 -16.42 2.76 2.73
C THR A 203 -16.45 2.14 4.13
N GLN A 204 -17.62 1.90 4.69
CA GLN A 204 -17.77 1.15 5.95
C GLN A 204 -17.05 -0.21 5.92
N GLN A 205 -17.09 -0.93 4.79
CA GLN A 205 -16.36 -2.20 4.62
C GLN A 205 -14.85 -2.06 4.83
N TRP A 206 -14.29 -0.89 4.50
CA TRP A 206 -12.88 -0.60 4.74
C TRP A 206 -12.60 -0.45 6.25
N PHE A 207 -13.47 0.22 7.02
CA PHE A 207 -13.36 0.30 8.49
C PHE A 207 -13.38 -1.09 9.12
N TYR A 208 -14.29 -1.97 8.68
CA TYR A 208 -14.31 -3.38 9.11
C TYR A 208 -12.98 -4.06 8.80
N SER A 209 -12.48 -3.91 7.59
CA SER A 209 -11.23 -4.54 7.17
C SER A 209 -10.02 -4.00 7.96
N LEU A 210 -9.96 -2.70 8.23
CA LEU A 210 -8.90 -2.06 9.00
C LEU A 210 -8.93 -2.52 10.46
N TYR A 211 -10.11 -2.57 11.07
CA TYR A 211 -10.26 -3.00 12.45
C TYR A 211 -9.79 -4.44 12.65
N TYR A 212 -10.34 -5.40 11.89
CA TYR A 212 -10.03 -6.81 12.12
C TYR A 212 -8.64 -7.22 11.63
N ASN A 213 -8.18 -6.69 10.49
CA ASN A 213 -6.89 -7.11 9.92
C ASN A 213 -5.71 -6.33 10.47
N THR A 214 -5.92 -5.11 10.98
CA THR A 214 -4.82 -4.25 11.45
C THR A 214 -4.91 -4.02 12.95
N TYR A 215 -5.99 -3.38 13.43
CA TYR A 215 -6.11 -2.96 14.82
C TYR A 215 -6.18 -4.15 15.79
N LYS A 216 -7.17 -5.04 15.62
CA LYS A 216 -7.40 -6.18 16.51
C LYS A 216 -6.20 -7.12 16.54
N ARG A 217 -5.60 -7.41 15.38
CA ARG A 217 -4.40 -8.27 15.32
C ARG A 217 -3.23 -7.70 16.12
N LYS A 218 -2.93 -6.41 15.98
CA LYS A 218 -1.85 -5.76 16.75
C LYS A 218 -2.11 -5.78 18.26
N HIS A 219 -3.37 -5.67 18.67
CA HIS A 219 -3.78 -5.64 20.08
C HIS A 219 -4.03 -7.03 20.70
N LEU A 220 -4.19 -8.08 19.89
CA LEU A 220 -4.19 -9.48 20.36
C LEU A 220 -2.77 -10.01 20.53
N ASP A 221 -1.84 -9.67 19.63
CA ASP A 221 -0.42 -10.05 19.76
C ASP A 221 0.27 -9.42 21.00
N THR A 222 -0.38 -8.45 21.67
CA THR A 222 0.11 -7.82 22.90
C THR A 222 -0.55 -8.33 24.18
N SER A 223 -1.64 -9.12 24.09
CA SER A 223 -2.32 -9.68 25.27
C SER A 223 -1.77 -11.03 25.71
N ASP A 224 -0.97 -11.72 24.88
CA ASP A 224 -0.47 -13.08 25.16
C ASP A 224 0.78 -13.11 26.07
N THR A 225 1.15 -12.02 26.75
CA THR A 225 2.36 -11.96 27.62
C THR A 225 2.10 -11.64 29.09
N LEU A 226 0.88 -11.75 29.62
CA LEU A 226 0.60 -11.41 31.02
C LEU A 226 -0.24 -12.42 31.83
N ASP A 227 -0.35 -13.68 31.40
CA ASP A 227 -1.16 -14.70 32.12
C ASP A 227 -0.36 -15.91 32.67
N ASP A 228 0.96 -15.79 32.88
CA ASP A 228 1.75 -16.82 33.58
C ASP A 228 2.24 -16.34 34.96
N ALA A 229 1.30 -16.07 35.86
CA ALA A 229 1.61 -15.89 37.29
C ALA A 229 0.39 -16.19 38.19
N ASP A 230 -0.15 -17.40 38.16
CA ASP A 230 -0.75 -18.00 39.36
C ASP A 230 -0.93 -19.52 39.21
N GLY A 231 -0.63 -20.28 40.27
CA GLY A 231 -0.93 -21.72 40.31
C GLY A 231 0.22 -22.64 40.75
N GLY A 232 0.77 -22.40 41.94
CA GLY A 232 1.63 -23.37 42.64
C GLY A 232 0.95 -23.90 43.90
N GLU A 233 0.15 -24.95 43.78
CA GLU A 233 -0.21 -25.82 44.91
C GLU A 233 0.36 -27.22 44.66
N THR A 234 1.35 -27.58 45.47
CA THR A 234 1.98 -28.89 45.55
C THR A 234 1.15 -29.82 46.43
N ASN A 235 0.79 -31.00 45.94
CA ASN A 235 0.42 -32.13 46.78
C ASN A 235 1.38 -33.28 46.49
N ASP A 236 2.39 -33.41 47.36
CA ASP A 236 3.13 -34.65 47.57
C ASP A 236 2.58 -35.33 48.84
N LYS A 237 2.52 -36.67 48.77
CA LYS A 237 2.53 -37.71 49.83
C LYS A 237 1.57 -38.82 49.43
N ASP A 238 1.85 -40.11 49.52
CA ASP A 238 3.03 -40.95 49.75
C ASP A 238 2.46 -42.35 49.44
N ASP A 239 3.11 -43.14 48.58
CA ASP A 239 3.01 -44.61 48.62
C ASP A 239 3.94 -45.09 49.78
N PRO A 240 3.76 -46.28 50.43
CA PRO A 240 3.67 -47.54 49.69
C PRO A 240 3.00 -48.76 50.40
N ASP A 241 3.01 -49.89 49.67
CA ASP A 241 3.05 -51.31 50.08
C ASP A 241 1.82 -51.99 50.71
N ASP A 242 1.33 -53.06 50.06
CA ASP A 242 1.62 -54.47 50.42
C ASP A 242 0.46 -55.45 50.09
N ASP A 243 0.87 -56.67 49.81
CA ASP A 243 0.22 -57.89 49.34
C ASP A 243 -1.13 -58.32 49.96
N SER A 244 -1.96 -58.96 49.13
CA SER A 244 -2.67 -60.25 49.36
C SER A 244 -3.96 -60.30 48.52
N ASN A 245 -4.00 -61.07 47.42
CA ASN A 245 -4.40 -62.48 47.34
C ASN A 245 -5.88 -62.75 47.69
N SER A 246 -6.67 -63.17 46.69
CA SER A 246 -7.46 -64.41 46.67
C SER A 246 -8.86 -64.30 46.01
N LEU A 247 -9.07 -65.23 45.06
CA LEU A 247 -10.29 -66.04 44.79
C LEU A 247 -11.56 -65.32 44.28
N THR A 248 -11.98 -65.55 43.02
CA THR A 248 -13.08 -66.49 42.59
C THR A 248 -14.38 -66.28 43.37
N GLU A 249 -15.55 -66.04 42.76
CA GLU A 249 -16.19 -66.64 41.58
C GLU A 249 -17.05 -65.63 40.81
#